data_AF-A0A7W7WI66-F1
#
_entry.id   AF-A0A7W7WI66-F1
#
_cell.length_a   1.000
_cell.length_b   1.000
_cell.length_c   1.000
_cell.angle_alpha   90.00
_cell.angle_beta   90.00
_cell.angle_gamma   90.00
#
_symmetry.space_group_name_H-M   'P 1'
#
loop_
_entity.id
_entity.type
_entity.pdbx_description
1 polymer ?
#
loop_
_entity_poly.entity_id
_entity_poly.type
_entity_poly.pdbx_seq_one_letter_code
_entity_poly.pdbx_strand_id
1 'polypeptide(L)'
;MRIVNLPDSSAGWSSPGMPPLPRLRLERTRGRDGLFDGAWWPRSSDLSAELPDLISALSAHPGGRIRRVGIDPAGWRRLPVAVAANGHPVRVSWCSSSVGTITLTRGDQDQLLLLVVPPGTGEAVATRAMAGAAATGNHTPAAELLAR
;
A
#
# COMPACT_ATOMS: atom_id res chain seq x y z
N MET A 1 21.03 4.28 54.16
CA MET A 1 21.38 5.53 53.45
C MET A 1 22.53 5.28 52.48
N ARG A 2 22.23 5.00 51.21
CA ARG A 2 22.88 5.54 49.99
C ARG A 2 22.34 4.81 48.77
N ILE A 3 21.78 5.61 47.88
CA ILE A 3 21.28 5.26 46.55
C ILE A 3 22.47 5.31 45.60
N VAL A 4 22.59 4.36 44.66
CA VAL A 4 23.22 4.59 43.35
C VAL A 4 22.63 3.68 42.26
N ASN A 5 21.79 4.31 41.44
CA ASN A 5 21.61 4.17 39.99
C ASN A 5 21.37 2.78 39.36
N LEU A 6 20.09 2.49 39.10
CA LEU A 6 19.67 1.61 38.01
C LEU A 6 19.57 2.45 36.73
N PRO A 7 20.11 2.02 35.56
CA PRO A 7 19.71 2.63 34.31
C PRO A 7 18.24 2.29 34.03
N ASP A 8 17.43 3.33 33.88
CA ASP A 8 16.10 3.26 33.27
C ASP A 8 16.24 2.61 31.90
N SER A 9 15.78 1.37 31.80
CA SER A 9 15.67 0.65 30.53
C SER A 9 14.19 0.57 30.19
N SER A 10 13.58 1.73 29.93
CA SER A 10 12.37 1.83 29.11
C SER A 10 12.70 1.51 27.64
N ALA A 11 13.28 0.34 27.40
CA ALA A 11 13.34 -0.24 26.07
C ALA A 11 11.97 -0.86 25.77
N GLY A 12 11.03 0.00 25.38
CA GLY A 12 9.89 -0.45 24.59
C GLY A 12 10.43 -1.26 23.42
N TRP A 13 10.02 -2.51 23.33
CA TRP A 13 10.48 -3.47 22.33
C TRP A 13 10.13 -2.95 20.93
N SER A 14 10.96 -2.08 20.36
CA SER A 14 10.96 -1.80 18.94
C SER A 14 11.78 -2.90 18.31
N SER A 15 11.12 -3.97 17.87
CA SER A 15 11.79 -5.06 17.15
C SER A 15 12.55 -4.48 15.95
N PRO A 16 13.91 -4.53 15.93
CA PRO A 16 14.66 -4.06 14.78
C PRO A 16 14.50 -5.09 13.67
N GLY A 17 13.70 -4.76 12.65
CA GLY A 17 13.61 -5.57 11.43
C GLY A 17 12.24 -5.68 10.78
N MET A 18 11.15 -5.19 11.39
CA MET A 18 9.86 -5.16 10.69
C MET A 18 9.72 -3.82 9.95
N PRO A 19 9.63 -3.82 8.60
CA PRO A 19 9.33 -2.60 7.87
C PRO A 19 7.99 -2.03 8.37
N PRO A 20 7.86 -0.71 8.47
CA PRO A 20 6.67 -0.09 9.04
C PRO A 20 5.46 -0.40 8.16
N LEU A 21 4.56 -1.26 8.64
CA LEU A 21 3.41 -1.79 7.89
C LEU A 21 2.75 -0.73 7.00
N PRO A 22 2.58 -0.99 5.70
CA PRO A 22 1.93 -0.05 4.81
C PRO A 22 0.49 0.17 5.27
N ARG A 23 -0.03 1.40 5.12
CA ARG A 23 -1.44 1.69 5.39
C ARG A 23 -2.27 1.10 4.25
N LEU A 24 -2.60 -0.17 4.39
CA LEU A 24 -3.28 -0.98 3.40
C LEU A 24 -4.60 -1.49 3.97
N ARG A 25 -5.68 -1.34 3.20
CA ARG A 25 -6.97 -2.01 3.43
C ARG A 25 -7.32 -2.81 2.20
N LEU A 26 -7.56 -4.10 2.37
CA LEU A 26 -8.03 -4.97 1.31
C LEU A 26 -9.50 -5.31 1.53
N GLU A 27 -10.23 -5.46 0.44
CA GLU A 27 -11.56 -6.05 0.49
C GLU A 27 -11.43 -7.50 0.97
N ARG A 28 -12.22 -7.87 2.00
CA ARG A 28 -12.18 -9.23 2.56
C ARG A 28 -12.94 -10.25 1.71
N THR A 29 -13.90 -9.80 0.94
CA THR A 29 -14.73 -10.66 0.10
C THR A 29 -14.00 -10.82 -1.24
N ARG A 30 -13.45 -12.00 -1.50
CA ARG A 30 -12.80 -12.34 -2.78
C ARG A 30 -13.75 -12.32 -4.00
N GLY A 31 -14.94 -11.72 -3.87
CA GLY A 31 -15.94 -11.65 -4.93
C GLY A 31 -15.45 -10.84 -6.13
N ARG A 32 -14.50 -9.91 -5.94
CA ARG A 32 -14.08 -8.95 -6.98
C ARG A 32 -15.29 -8.26 -7.64
N ASP A 33 -16.37 -8.10 -6.87
CA ASP A 33 -17.58 -7.43 -7.34
C ASP A 33 -17.41 -5.89 -7.28
N GLY A 34 -16.43 -5.41 -6.52
CA GLY A 34 -16.04 -4.01 -6.45
C GLY A 34 -15.06 -3.58 -7.54
N LEU A 35 -14.98 -2.27 -7.79
CA LEU A 35 -14.01 -1.69 -8.74
C LEU A 35 -12.57 -1.76 -8.20
N PHE A 36 -12.42 -1.82 -6.87
CA PHE A 36 -11.13 -1.92 -6.19
C PHE A 36 -11.07 -3.16 -5.31
N ASP A 37 -9.96 -3.89 -5.36
CA ASP A 37 -9.65 -4.96 -4.40
C ASP A 37 -9.19 -4.40 -3.03
N GLY A 38 -9.06 -3.08 -2.93
CA GLY A 38 -8.68 -2.38 -1.70
C GLY A 38 -8.15 -0.96 -1.93
N ALA A 39 -7.52 -0.42 -0.91
CA ALA A 39 -6.90 0.89 -0.92
C ALA A 39 -5.58 0.90 -0.15
N TRP A 40 -4.68 1.74 -0.64
CA TRP A 40 -3.37 1.97 -0.09
C TRP A 40 -3.14 3.48 0.08
N TRP A 41 -2.71 3.85 1.27
CA TRP A 41 -2.35 5.22 1.61
C TRP A 41 -0.83 5.31 1.84
N PRO A 42 -0.03 5.65 0.81
CA PRO A 42 1.39 5.92 0.96
C PRO A 42 1.67 7.00 1.99
N ARG A 43 2.80 6.89 2.71
CA ARG A 43 3.26 7.97 3.60
C ARG A 43 3.98 9.08 2.83
N SER A 44 4.54 8.74 1.67
CA SER A 44 5.31 9.65 0.82
C SER A 44 5.08 9.39 -0.67
N SER A 45 5.40 10.38 -1.50
CA SER A 45 5.39 10.24 -2.97
C SER A 45 6.65 9.54 -3.51
N ASP A 46 7.39 8.78 -2.70
CA ASP A 46 8.56 8.00 -3.11
C ASP A 46 8.22 6.52 -3.27
N LEU A 47 8.02 6.09 -4.52
CA LEU A 47 7.70 4.70 -4.82
C LEU A 47 8.79 3.71 -4.43
N SER A 48 10.05 4.12 -4.44
CA SER A 48 11.16 3.21 -4.13
C SER A 48 11.20 2.84 -2.65
N ALA A 49 10.74 3.75 -1.78
CA ALA A 49 10.61 3.51 -0.35
C ALA A 49 9.30 2.80 -0.01
N GLU A 50 8.20 3.10 -0.71
CA GLU A 50 6.88 2.63 -0.30
C GLU A 50 6.45 1.30 -0.96
N LEU A 51 6.88 1.03 -2.20
CA LEU A 51 6.51 -0.22 -2.89
C LEU A 51 7.06 -1.49 -2.22
N PRO A 52 8.30 -1.53 -1.70
CA PRO A 52 8.81 -2.72 -1.01
C PRO A 52 7.91 -3.14 0.16
N ASP A 53 7.44 -2.17 0.95
CA ASP A 53 6.56 -2.41 2.10
C ASP A 53 5.18 -2.90 1.65
N LEU A 54 4.60 -2.26 0.63
CA LEU A 54 3.33 -2.66 0.03
C LEU A 54 3.39 -4.10 -0.51
N ILE A 55 4.43 -4.42 -1.29
CA ILE A 55 4.62 -5.76 -1.86
C ILE A 55 4.82 -6.80 -0.76
N SER A 56 5.56 -6.45 0.29
CA SER A 56 5.79 -7.35 1.44
C SER A 56 4.49 -7.68 2.15
N ALA A 57 3.67 -6.67 2.44
CA ALA A 57 2.35 -6.87 3.05
C ALA A 57 1.40 -7.68 2.15
N LEU A 58 1.36 -7.41 0.84
CA LEU A 58 0.53 -8.16 -0.11
C LEU A 58 1.00 -9.60 -0.33
N SER A 59 2.31 -9.85 -0.20
CA SER A 59 2.87 -11.21 -0.30
C SER A 59 2.60 -12.03 0.95
N ALA A 60 2.36 -11.39 2.10
CA ALA A 60 1.89 -12.06 3.32
C ALA A 60 0.41 -12.47 3.24
N HIS A 61 -0.35 -11.91 2.30
CA HIS A 61 -1.76 -12.28 2.08
C HIS A 61 -1.88 -13.48 1.14
N PRO A 62 -2.90 -14.35 1.34
CA PRO A 62 -3.09 -15.53 0.52
C PRO A 62 -3.33 -15.16 -0.95
N GLY A 63 -2.59 -15.85 -1.82
CA GLY A 63 -2.70 -15.82 -3.27
C GLY A 63 -1.36 -15.64 -3.99
N GLY A 64 -0.27 -15.29 -3.28
CA GLY A 64 1.10 -15.40 -3.79
C GLY A 64 1.86 -14.09 -4.06
N ARG A 65 3.00 -14.22 -4.76
CA ARG A 65 4.01 -13.15 -4.95
C ARG A 65 3.63 -12.15 -6.04
N ILE A 66 3.88 -10.86 -5.79
CA ILE A 66 3.74 -9.80 -6.78
C ILE A 66 4.91 -9.85 -7.77
N ARG A 67 4.60 -9.82 -9.08
CA ARG A 67 5.60 -9.84 -10.16
C ARG A 67 5.72 -8.50 -10.88
N ARG A 68 4.61 -7.76 -10.97
CA ARG A 68 4.54 -6.49 -11.70
C ARG A 68 3.66 -5.50 -10.97
N VAL A 69 4.01 -4.22 -11.09
CA VAL A 69 3.24 -3.09 -10.61
C VAL A 69 2.97 -2.16 -11.79
N GLY A 70 1.71 -1.85 -12.06
CA GLY A 70 1.25 -0.81 -12.96
C GLY A 70 0.80 0.39 -12.15
N ILE A 71 1.35 1.57 -12.44
CA ILE A 71 0.94 2.81 -11.76
C ILE A 71 1.06 3.98 -12.71
N ASP A 72 0.21 4.99 -12.52
CA ASP A 72 0.36 6.27 -13.20
C ASP A 72 1.49 7.07 -12.55
N PRO A 73 2.49 7.57 -13.31
CA PRO A 73 3.57 8.37 -12.73
C PRO A 73 3.10 9.73 -12.20
N ALA A 74 1.90 10.21 -12.58
CA ALA A 74 1.41 11.50 -12.10
C ALA A 74 1.15 11.43 -10.59
N GLY A 75 1.81 12.30 -9.83
CA GLY A 75 1.73 12.34 -8.36
C GLY A 75 2.89 11.63 -7.63
N TRP A 76 3.79 10.96 -8.36
CA TRP A 76 4.99 10.32 -7.80
C TRP A 76 6.26 11.08 -8.17
N ARG A 77 7.22 11.18 -7.25
CA ARG A 77 8.47 11.93 -7.48
C ARG A 77 9.36 11.29 -8.53
N ARG A 78 9.39 9.96 -8.58
CA ARG A 78 10.18 9.17 -9.51
C ARG A 78 9.52 7.81 -9.71
N LEU A 79 9.42 7.39 -10.96
CA LEU A 79 9.01 6.04 -11.31
C LEU A 79 10.26 5.15 -11.44
N PRO A 80 10.54 4.25 -10.49
CA PRO A 80 11.61 3.27 -10.67
C PRO A 80 11.24 2.28 -11.79
N VAL A 81 12.22 1.69 -12.46
CA VAL A 81 11.98 0.62 -13.46
C VAL A 81 11.64 -0.71 -12.77
N ALA A 82 12.26 -0.94 -11.60
CA ALA A 82 11.99 -2.08 -10.74
C ALA A 82 12.33 -1.72 -9.29
N VAL A 83 11.70 -2.41 -8.36
CA VAL A 83 11.96 -2.31 -6.91
C VAL A 83 12.25 -3.68 -6.35
N ALA A 84 13.21 -3.78 -5.43
CA ALA A 84 13.48 -5.04 -4.74
C ALA A 84 12.52 -5.19 -3.56
N ALA A 85 11.77 -6.29 -3.53
CA ALA A 85 10.86 -6.63 -2.45
C ALA A 85 10.92 -8.14 -2.18
N ASN A 86 10.93 -8.55 -0.91
CA ASN A 86 11.06 -9.96 -0.51
C ASN A 86 12.23 -10.70 -1.21
N GLY A 87 13.36 -10.03 -1.42
CA GLY A 87 14.53 -10.59 -2.09
C GLY A 87 14.43 -10.75 -3.61
N HIS A 88 13.40 -10.19 -4.26
CA HIS A 88 13.20 -10.31 -5.71
C HIS A 88 12.89 -8.94 -6.36
N PRO A 89 13.31 -8.71 -7.62
CA PRO A 89 12.95 -7.51 -8.34
C PRO A 89 11.51 -7.59 -8.85
N VAL A 90 10.69 -6.61 -8.48
CA VAL A 90 9.35 -6.41 -8.98
C VAL A 90 9.39 -5.28 -10.02
N ARG A 91 8.93 -5.57 -11.24
CA ARG A 91 8.93 -4.58 -12.32
C ARG A 91 7.84 -3.56 -12.11
N VAL A 92 8.18 -2.29 -12.26
CA VAL A 92 7.22 -1.19 -12.22
C VAL A 92 7.04 -0.70 -13.65
N SER A 93 5.80 -0.49 -14.05
CA SER A 93 5.42 -0.07 -15.39
C SER A 93 4.48 1.11 -15.28
N TRP A 94 4.69 2.08 -16.18
CA TRP A 94 3.72 3.14 -16.38
C TRP A 94 2.41 2.53 -16.87
N CYS A 95 1.30 2.88 -16.22
CA CYS A 95 -0.05 2.68 -16.77
C CYS A 95 -0.90 3.96 -16.69
N SER A 96 -1.18 4.61 -17.82
CA SER A 96 -1.94 5.89 -17.84
C SER A 96 -3.41 5.73 -17.45
N SER A 97 -3.96 4.51 -17.52
CA SER A 97 -5.30 4.22 -17.03
C SER A 97 -5.37 4.03 -15.51
N SER A 98 -4.22 4.07 -14.82
CA SER A 98 -4.13 3.88 -13.36
C SER A 98 -4.04 5.20 -12.59
N VAL A 99 -4.67 6.28 -13.08
CA VAL A 99 -4.65 7.58 -12.39
C VAL A 99 -5.27 7.43 -11.00
N GLY A 100 -4.50 7.75 -9.95
CA GLY A 100 -4.93 7.60 -8.55
C GLY A 100 -5.14 6.14 -8.12
N THR A 101 -4.61 5.17 -8.85
CA THR A 101 -4.76 3.73 -8.56
C THR A 101 -3.46 2.99 -8.84
N ILE A 102 -3.32 1.79 -8.29
CA ILE A 102 -2.15 0.92 -8.50
C ILE A 102 -2.62 -0.49 -8.81
N THR A 103 -2.13 -1.05 -9.91
CA THR A 103 -2.43 -2.42 -10.33
C THR A 103 -1.25 -3.32 -9.99
N LEU A 104 -1.46 -4.34 -9.17
CA LEU A 104 -0.42 -5.30 -8.80
C LEU A 104 -0.74 -6.63 -9.45
N THR A 105 0.15 -7.13 -10.30
CA THR A 105 0.00 -8.45 -10.93
C THR A 105 0.74 -9.51 -10.12
N ARG A 106 0.02 -10.58 -9.83
CA ARG A 106 0.42 -11.73 -9.04
C ARG A 106 0.24 -13.00 -9.88
N GLY A 107 1.22 -13.91 -9.81
CA GLY A 107 1.20 -15.13 -10.65
C GLY A 107 1.12 -14.80 -12.14
N ASP A 108 0.36 -15.59 -12.90
CA ASP A 108 0.18 -15.39 -14.35
C ASP A 108 -1.01 -14.48 -14.71
N GLN A 109 -2.11 -14.49 -13.94
CA GLN A 109 -3.32 -13.71 -14.28
C GLN A 109 -4.08 -13.09 -13.08
N ASP A 110 -3.54 -13.16 -11.87
CA ASP A 110 -4.19 -12.55 -10.71
C ASP A 110 -3.79 -11.08 -10.61
N GLN A 111 -4.71 -10.14 -10.78
CA GLN A 111 -4.41 -8.70 -10.67
C GLN A 111 -5.13 -8.11 -9.45
N LEU A 112 -4.49 -7.21 -8.73
CA LEU A 112 -5.11 -6.46 -7.63
C LEU A 112 -5.13 -4.99 -8.02
N LEU A 113 -6.31 -4.39 -8.08
CA LEU A 113 -6.48 -2.96 -8.31
C LEU A 113 -6.73 -2.26 -6.98
N LEU A 114 -5.79 -1.44 -6.53
CA LEU A 114 -5.92 -0.69 -5.29
C LEU A 114 -6.08 0.80 -5.57
N LEU A 115 -6.95 1.46 -4.80
CA LEU A 115 -7.01 2.91 -4.74
C LEU A 115 -5.72 3.46 -4.10
N VAL A 116 -5.10 4.46 -4.71
CA VAL A 116 -3.97 5.20 -4.12
C VAL A 116 -4.52 6.49 -3.52
N VAL A 117 -4.43 6.62 -2.20
CA VAL A 117 -4.77 7.88 -1.53
C VAL A 117 -3.51 8.77 -1.51
N PRO A 118 -3.56 10.01 -2.01
CA PRO A 118 -2.40 10.90 -1.95
C PRO A 118 -1.89 11.10 -0.50
N PRO A 119 -0.57 11.19 -0.28
CA PRO A 119 -0.02 11.33 1.08
C PRO A 119 -0.44 12.64 1.76
N GLY A 120 -0.77 13.68 0.97
CA GLY A 120 -1.28 14.96 1.47
C GLY A 120 -2.77 14.98 1.83
N THR A 121 -3.50 13.87 1.61
CA THR A 121 -4.92 13.78 1.96
C THR A 121 -5.10 13.72 3.48
N GLY A 122 -6.01 14.53 4.02
CA GLY A 122 -6.31 14.54 5.45
C GLY A 122 -6.79 13.17 5.94
N GLU A 123 -6.41 12.79 7.16
CA GLU A 123 -6.62 11.44 7.72
C GLU A 123 -8.08 10.99 7.68
N ALA A 124 -9.03 11.90 7.96
CA ALA A 124 -10.46 11.60 7.92
C ALA A 124 -10.92 11.22 6.51
N VAL A 125 -10.49 11.97 5.49
CA VAL A 125 -10.80 11.72 4.08
C VAL A 125 -10.13 10.43 3.62
N ALA A 126 -8.84 10.26 3.95
CA ALA A 126 -8.09 9.05 3.60
C ALA A 126 -8.75 7.79 4.17
N THR A 127 -9.11 7.81 5.46
CA THR A 127 -9.76 6.68 6.13
C THR A 127 -11.11 6.34 5.49
N ARG A 128 -11.90 7.35 5.13
CA ARG A 128 -13.19 7.18 4.44
C ARG A 128 -13.02 6.62 3.04
N ALA A 129 -12.11 7.19 2.26
CA ALA A 129 -11.79 6.72 0.91
C ALA A 129 -11.32 5.26 0.94
N MET A 130 -10.43 4.91 1.87
CA MET A 130 -9.96 3.54 2.06
C MET A 130 -11.07 2.59 2.52
N ALA A 131 -11.98 3.04 3.38
CA ALA A 131 -13.12 2.24 3.80
C ALA A 131 -14.10 1.99 2.65
N GLY A 132 -14.36 3.00 1.82
CA GLY A 132 -15.19 2.87 0.63
C GLY A 132 -14.58 1.93 -0.40
N ALA A 133 -13.30 2.08 -0.71
CA ALA A 133 -12.61 1.20 -1.66
C ALA A 133 -12.45 -0.25 -1.18
N ALA A 134 -12.46 -0.49 0.14
CA ALA A 134 -12.46 -1.85 0.69
C ALA A 134 -13.88 -2.41 0.95
N ALA A 135 -14.93 -1.67 0.57
CA ALA A 135 -16.31 -2.11 0.69
C ALA A 135 -16.69 -2.99 -0.51
N THR A 136 -17.26 -4.16 -0.23
CA THR A 136 -17.68 -5.12 -1.25
C THR A 136 -18.73 -4.54 -2.18
N GLY A 137 -18.52 -4.71 -3.49
CA GLY A 137 -19.43 -4.23 -4.53
C GLY A 137 -19.45 -2.71 -4.67
N ASN A 138 -18.40 -2.00 -4.22
CA ASN A 138 -18.32 -0.57 -4.43
C ASN A 138 -17.72 -0.24 -5.80
N HIS A 139 -18.50 0.44 -6.64
CA HIS A 139 -18.11 0.86 -7.98
C HIS A 139 -17.73 2.35 -8.05
N THR A 140 -17.66 3.03 -6.91
CA THR A 140 -17.34 4.46 -6.85
C THR A 140 -15.93 4.71 -7.37
N PRO A 141 -15.73 5.61 -8.35
CA PRO A 141 -14.41 5.90 -8.88
C PRO A 141 -13.50 6.58 -7.84
N ALA A 142 -12.19 6.40 -8.00
CA ALA A 142 -11.16 6.94 -7.11
C ALA A 142 -11.34 8.44 -6.81
N ALA A 143 -11.61 9.23 -7.85
CA ALA A 143 -11.79 10.68 -7.74
C ALA A 143 -12.96 11.05 -6.82
N GLU A 144 -14.07 10.30 -6.87
CA GLU A 144 -15.23 10.57 -6.02
C GLU A 144 -14.99 10.11 -4.58
N LEU A 145 -14.29 8.99 -4.36
CA LEU A 145 -13.89 8.56 -3.02
C LEU A 145 -12.97 9.58 -2.32
N LEU A 146 -12.11 10.25 -3.08
CA LEU A 146 -11.20 11.27 -2.59
C LEU A 146 -11.83 12.66 -2.44
N ALA A 147 -13.00 12.89 -3.01
CA ALA A 147 -13.73 14.16 -2.97
C ALA A 147 -14.73 14.27 -1.80
N ARG A 148 -14.84 13.23 -0.95
CA ARG A 148 -15.82 13.10 0.14
C ARG A 148 -15.29 13.44 1.53
#